data_AF-A0A7C2TVJ5-F1
#
_entry.id   AF-A0A7C2TVJ5-F1
#
_cell.length_a   1.000
_cell.length_b   1.000
_cell.length_c   1.000
_cell.angle_alpha   90.00
_cell.angle_beta   90.00
_cell.angle_gamma   90.00
#
_symmetry.space_group_name_H-M   'P 1'
#
loop_
_entity.id
_entity.type
_entity.pdbx_description
1 polymer ?
#
loop_
_entity_poly.entity_id
_entity_poly.type
_entity_poly.pdbx_seq_one_letter_code
_entity_poly.pdbx_strand_id
1 'polypeptide(L)'
;MATTKVKIKTHDDYAAIAPLVIPNLDEVREFAAKLHAQGKAWKGEAFCWQAEYNPQRPEPPLDSKMSFTPADFCIGESGIWFFSLMWEHGNDAEPVEFLDDRNLLKKTASRRRIRRKILQE
;
A
#
# COMPACT_ATOMS: atom_id res chain seq x y z
N MET A 1 2.81 -4.61 -12.00
CA MET A 1 3.88 -3.83 -11.31
C MET A 1 4.25 -2.57 -12.11
N ALA A 2 4.63 -1.48 -11.43
CA ALA A 2 5.05 -0.22 -12.06
C ALA A 2 6.31 0.36 -11.39
N THR A 3 7.24 0.90 -12.19
CA THR A 3 8.42 1.60 -11.66
C THR A 3 8.11 3.09 -11.48
N THR A 4 8.37 3.59 -10.28
CA THR A 4 8.23 5.01 -9.93
C THR A 4 9.48 5.51 -9.22
N LYS A 5 9.50 6.80 -8.88
CA LYS A 5 10.52 7.40 -8.01
C LYS A 5 9.89 7.75 -6.68
N VAL A 6 10.61 7.53 -5.59
CA VAL A 6 10.18 7.91 -4.23
C VAL A 6 11.12 8.98 -3.69
N LYS A 7 10.55 9.93 -2.94
CA LYS A 7 11.32 10.92 -2.19
C LYS A 7 11.47 10.46 -0.74
N ILE A 8 12.69 10.13 -0.33
CA ILE A 8 13.00 9.67 1.02
C ILE A 8 13.60 10.83 1.78
N LYS A 9 12.94 11.29 2.85
CA LYS A 9 13.52 12.30 3.76
C LYS A 9 14.54 11.62 4.67
N THR A 10 15.74 12.20 4.75
CA THR A 10 16.78 11.79 5.70
C THR A 10 16.93 12.84 6.79
N HIS A 11 17.71 12.53 7.83
CA HIS A 11 17.80 13.33 9.06
C HIS A 11 18.44 14.72 8.87
N ASP A 12 19.17 14.95 7.77
CA ASP A 12 19.98 16.16 7.55
C ASP A 12 19.38 17.12 6.50
N ASP A 13 18.06 17.27 6.45
CA ASP A 13 17.30 18.04 5.43
C ASP A 13 17.53 17.60 3.97
N TYR A 14 18.32 16.55 3.76
CA TYR A 14 18.57 15.94 2.47
C TYR A 14 17.42 14.99 2.10
N ALA A 15 16.93 15.12 0.86
CA ALA A 15 15.95 14.21 0.30
C ALA A 15 16.56 13.41 -0.84
N ALA A 16 16.70 12.10 -0.64
CA ALA A 16 17.13 11.19 -1.69
C ALA A 16 15.95 10.87 -2.62
N ILE A 17 16.22 10.76 -3.92
CA ILE A 17 15.25 10.26 -4.90
C ILE A 17 15.77 8.92 -5.41
N ALA A 18 15.03 7.86 -5.13
CA ALA A 18 15.37 6.50 -5.55
C ALA A 18 14.31 5.92 -6.49
N PRO A 19 14.68 5.12 -7.51
CA PRO A 19 13.73 4.31 -8.24
C PRO A 19 13.20 3.19 -7.35
N LEU A 20 11.91 2.90 -7.45
CA LEU A 20 11.21 1.91 -6.64
C LEU A 20 10.18 1.18 -7.51
N VAL A 21 9.96 -0.10 -7.24
CA VAL A 21 8.93 -0.90 -7.90
C VAL A 21 7.71 -1.02 -6.99
N ILE A 22 6.55 -0.58 -7.49
CA ILE A 22 5.27 -0.67 -6.80
C ILE A 22 4.46 -1.82 -7.42
N PRO A 23 3.97 -2.77 -6.62
CA PRO A 23 3.12 -3.84 -7.12
C PRO A 23 1.78 -3.32 -7.63
N ASN A 24 1.09 -4.12 -8.45
CA ASN A 24 -0.30 -3.83 -8.78
C ASN A 24 -1.15 -4.13 -7.53
N LEU A 25 -1.99 -3.18 -7.10
CA LEU A 25 -2.84 -3.39 -5.91
C LEU A 25 -3.84 -4.53 -6.11
N ASP A 26 -4.30 -4.79 -7.32
CA ASP A 26 -5.22 -5.92 -7.57
C ASP A 26 -4.51 -7.27 -7.33
N GLU A 27 -3.25 -7.40 -7.75
CA GLU A 27 -2.43 -8.59 -7.48
C GLU A 27 -2.15 -8.75 -5.98
N VAL A 28 -1.96 -7.64 -5.26
CA VAL A 28 -1.75 -7.63 -3.81
C VAL A 28 -3.02 -8.06 -3.08
N ARG A 29 -4.19 -7.55 -3.49
CA ARG A 29 -5.49 -7.95 -2.94
C ARG A 29 -5.75 -9.44 -3.14
N GLU A 30 -5.52 -9.95 -4.35
CA GLU A 30 -5.67 -11.38 -4.64
C GLU A 30 -4.72 -12.23 -3.79
N PHE A 31 -3.47 -11.78 -3.59
CA PHE A 31 -2.51 -12.47 -2.74
C PHE A 31 -2.96 -12.50 -1.28
N ALA A 32 -3.39 -11.35 -0.74
CA ALA A 32 -3.90 -11.25 0.62
C ALA A 32 -5.18 -12.09 0.82
N ALA A 33 -6.09 -12.11 -0.15
CA ALA A 33 -7.28 -12.94 -0.11
C ALA A 33 -6.94 -14.43 -0.07
N LYS A 34 -5.91 -14.87 -0.79
CA LYS A 34 -5.42 -16.26 -0.73
C LYS A 34 -4.85 -16.61 0.65
N LEU A 35 -4.08 -15.71 1.26
CA LEU A 35 -3.59 -15.90 2.64
C LEU A 35 -4.75 -15.92 3.64
N HIS A 36 -5.73 -15.02 3.46
CA HIS A 36 -6.90 -14.94 4.30
C HIS A 36 -7.73 -16.23 4.28
N ALA A 37 -7.99 -16.77 3.08
CA ALA A 37 -8.68 -18.05 2.90
C ALA A 37 -7.93 -19.23 3.55
N GLN A 38 -6.61 -19.16 3.71
CA GLN A 38 -5.83 -20.18 4.41
C GLN A 38 -5.94 -20.07 5.93
N GLY A 39 -6.24 -18.88 6.47
CA GLY A 39 -6.44 -18.64 7.89
C GLY A 39 -5.19 -18.89 8.76
N LYS A 40 -3.99 -18.91 8.16
CA LYS A 40 -2.72 -19.16 8.87
C LYS A 40 -1.84 -17.93 8.83
N ALA A 41 -1.24 -17.60 9.97
CA ALA A 41 -0.26 -16.52 10.04
C ALA A 41 0.87 -16.76 9.03
N TRP A 42 1.28 -15.70 8.35
CA TRP A 42 2.33 -15.74 7.34
C TRP A 42 3.18 -14.47 7.42
N LYS A 43 4.48 -14.62 7.21
CA LYS A 43 5.43 -13.51 7.16
C LYS A 43 6.51 -13.84 6.15
N GLY A 44 6.84 -12.88 5.30
CA GLY A 44 7.88 -13.08 4.29
C GLY A 44 7.97 -11.92 3.32
N GLU A 45 8.52 -12.22 2.15
CA GLU A 45 8.62 -11.26 1.06
C GLU A 45 7.58 -11.58 -0.02
N ALA A 46 6.88 -10.55 -0.49
CA ALA A 46 6.01 -10.62 -1.66
C ALA A 46 6.24 -9.37 -2.52
N PHE A 47 6.34 -9.54 -3.83
CA PHE A 47 6.54 -8.42 -4.77
C PHE A 47 7.77 -7.53 -4.46
N CYS A 48 8.83 -8.11 -3.89
CA CYS A 48 10.04 -7.41 -3.40
C CYS A 48 9.80 -6.50 -2.19
N TRP A 49 8.73 -6.73 -1.43
CA TRP A 49 8.40 -6.02 -0.20
C TRP A 49 8.21 -6.99 0.96
N GLN A 50 8.61 -6.58 2.15
CA GLN A 50 8.25 -7.28 3.37
C GLN A 50 6.73 -7.20 3.55
N ALA A 51 6.15 -8.34 3.92
CA ALA A 51 4.72 -8.47 4.13
C ALA A 51 4.42 -9.47 5.25
N GLU A 52 3.29 -9.26 5.90
CA GLU A 52 2.77 -10.17 6.90
C GLU A 52 1.25 -10.25 6.84
N TYR A 53 0.74 -11.41 7.21
CA TYR A 53 -0.67 -11.69 7.40
C TYR A 53 -0.87 -12.28 8.79
N ASN A 54 -1.79 -11.69 9.54
CA ASN A 54 -2.22 -12.16 10.84
C ASN A 54 -3.69 -12.59 10.76
N PRO A 55 -4.04 -13.84 11.10
CA PRO A 55 -5.43 -14.28 11.11
C PRO A 55 -6.18 -13.66 12.27
N GLN A 56 -7.52 -13.60 12.14
CA GLN A 56 -8.40 -13.16 13.20
C GLN A 56 -8.19 -14.01 14.46
N ARG A 57 -8.20 -13.34 15.62
CA ARG A 57 -8.15 -14.00 16.93
C ARG A 57 -9.40 -13.66 17.73
N PRO A 58 -9.98 -14.61 18.47
CA PRO A 58 -11.18 -14.37 19.27
C PRO A 58 -10.91 -13.41 20.43
N GLU A 59 -9.66 -13.32 20.92
CA GLU A 59 -9.31 -12.38 21.98
C GLU A 59 -9.28 -10.95 21.43
N PRO A 60 -9.96 -9.99 22.07
CA PRO A 60 -9.86 -8.59 21.69
C PRO A 60 -8.50 -8.01 22.06
N PRO A 61 -8.01 -6.98 21.33
CA PRO A 61 -6.80 -6.26 21.71
C PRO A 61 -6.96 -5.61 23.09
N LEU A 62 -5.85 -5.50 23.83
CA LEU A 62 -5.82 -4.81 25.13
C LEU A 62 -6.35 -3.37 24.97
N ASP A 63 -7.19 -2.94 25.90
CA ASP A 63 -7.81 -1.61 25.95
C ASP A 63 -8.63 -1.23 24.70
N SER A 64 -9.06 -2.22 23.90
CA SER A 64 -9.95 -2.01 22.75
C SER A 64 -11.41 -2.29 23.11
N LYS A 65 -12.33 -1.60 22.43
CA LYS A 65 -13.78 -1.89 22.46
C LYS A 65 -14.19 -2.98 21.45
N MET A 66 -13.24 -3.54 20.72
CA MET A 66 -13.48 -4.62 19.77
C MET A 66 -13.88 -5.91 20.51
N SER A 67 -14.69 -6.74 19.86
CA SER A 67 -15.10 -8.05 20.37
C SER A 67 -14.11 -9.17 19.99
N PHE A 68 -13.20 -8.92 19.05
CA PHE A 68 -12.17 -9.82 18.57
C PHE A 68 -10.99 -9.02 17.99
N THR A 69 -9.84 -9.65 17.76
CA THR A 69 -8.76 -9.04 16.98
C THR A 69 -8.97 -9.37 15.51
N PRO A 70 -9.17 -8.39 14.61
CA PRO A 70 -9.43 -8.65 13.20
C PRO A 70 -8.23 -9.30 12.52
N ALA A 71 -8.48 -9.99 11.41
CA ALA A 71 -7.40 -10.39 10.52
C ALA A 71 -6.83 -9.15 9.83
N ASP A 72 -5.53 -9.14 9.59
CA ASP A 72 -4.86 -8.07 8.86
C ASP A 72 -3.80 -8.61 7.92
N PHE A 73 -3.59 -7.89 6.83
CA PHE A 73 -2.47 -8.05 5.93
C PHE A 73 -1.80 -6.70 5.76
N CYS A 74 -0.47 -6.65 5.83
CA CYS A 74 0.29 -5.47 5.47
C CYS A 74 1.49 -5.81 4.60
N ILE A 75 1.85 -4.87 3.74
CA ILE A 75 2.98 -4.96 2.82
C ILE A 75 3.61 -3.59 2.63
N GLY A 76 4.93 -3.57 2.60
CA GLY A 76 5.70 -2.37 2.34
C GLY A 76 6.23 -1.69 3.59
N GLU A 77 6.68 -0.45 3.42
CA GLU A 77 7.32 0.35 4.46
C GLU A 77 6.64 1.72 4.54
N SER A 78 6.14 2.05 5.73
CA SER A 78 5.47 3.32 5.99
C SER A 78 6.41 4.49 5.69
N GLY A 79 5.88 5.53 5.05
CA GLY A 79 6.69 6.66 4.60
C GLY A 79 7.52 6.41 3.32
N ILE A 80 7.47 5.22 2.71
CA ILE A 80 7.97 4.98 1.34
C ILE A 80 6.79 4.62 0.44
N TRP A 81 6.23 3.44 0.69
CA TRP A 81 5.00 2.93 0.13
C TRP A 81 4.53 1.81 1.05
N PHE A 82 3.29 1.88 1.52
CA PHE A 82 2.70 0.88 2.40
C PHE A 82 1.25 0.64 2.02
N PHE A 83 0.83 -0.61 2.05
CA PHE A 83 -0.56 -0.99 1.83
C PHE A 83 -0.97 -2.02 2.88
N SER A 84 -2.20 -1.88 3.39
CA SER A 84 -2.76 -2.82 4.34
C SER A 84 -4.24 -3.06 4.10
N LEU A 85 -4.68 -4.26 4.49
CA LEU A 85 -6.06 -4.72 4.48
C LEU A 85 -6.41 -5.20 5.90
N MET A 86 -7.57 -4.81 6.41
CA MET A 86 -8.03 -5.25 7.72
C MET A 86 -9.49 -5.68 7.68
N TRP A 87 -9.77 -6.91 8.11
CA TRP A 87 -11.11 -7.49 8.17
C TRP A 87 -11.83 -7.04 9.45
N GLU A 88 -12.07 -5.73 9.59
CA GLU A 88 -12.64 -5.09 10.79
C GLU A 88 -14.02 -5.64 11.20
N HIS A 89 -14.77 -6.16 10.24
CA HIS A 89 -16.12 -6.67 10.43
C HIS A 89 -16.20 -8.20 10.46
N GLY A 90 -15.05 -8.87 10.53
CA GLY A 90 -14.92 -10.33 10.61
C GLY A 90 -14.42 -10.98 9.33
N ASN A 91 -14.03 -12.26 9.43
CA ASN A 91 -13.43 -13.03 8.32
C ASN A 91 -14.27 -13.09 7.03
N ASP A 92 -15.60 -13.05 7.14
CA ASP A 92 -16.48 -13.17 5.96
C ASP A 92 -16.85 -11.80 5.35
N ALA A 93 -16.29 -10.70 5.88
CA ALA A 93 -16.54 -9.35 5.39
C ALA A 93 -15.46 -8.87 4.41
N GLU A 94 -15.77 -7.81 3.67
CA GLU A 94 -14.76 -7.12 2.86
C GLU A 94 -13.74 -6.39 3.77
N PRO A 95 -12.43 -6.43 3.45
CA PRO A 95 -11.44 -5.73 4.23
C PRO A 95 -11.50 -4.21 4.00
N VAL A 96 -11.18 -3.46 5.04
CA VAL A 96 -10.89 -2.04 4.95
C VAL A 96 -9.47 -1.86 4.43
N GLU A 97 -9.32 -1.02 3.39
CA GLU A 97 -8.02 -0.75 2.77
C GLU A 97 -7.39 0.53 3.28
N PHE A 98 -6.06 0.50 3.41
CA PHE A 98 -5.26 1.70 3.64
C PHE A 98 -4.03 1.69 2.74
N LEU A 99 -3.76 2.83 2.11
CA LEU A 99 -2.61 3.05 1.22
C LEU A 99 -1.86 4.31 1.64
N ASP A 100 -0.58 4.17 1.96
CA ASP A 100 0.36 5.28 2.08
C ASP A 100 1.22 5.37 0.80
N ASP A 101 0.86 6.29 -0.10
CA ASP A 101 1.59 6.58 -1.34
C ASP A 101 2.18 8.00 -1.37
N ARG A 102 2.20 8.68 -0.22
CA ARG A 102 2.44 10.13 -0.12
C ARG A 102 3.80 10.59 -0.63
N ASN A 103 4.81 9.71 -0.56
CA ASN A 103 6.18 10.01 -0.99
C ASN A 103 6.49 9.55 -2.42
N LEU A 104 5.53 8.96 -3.12
CA LEU A 104 5.67 8.60 -4.52
C LEU A 104 5.60 9.84 -5.41
N LEU A 105 6.60 10.01 -6.27
CA LEU A 105 6.61 11.06 -7.27
C LEU A 105 5.69 10.66 -8.43
N LYS A 106 4.48 11.22 -8.46
CA LYS A 106 3.53 11.04 -9.57
C LYS A 106 4.18 11.60 -10.84
N LYS A 107 4.17 10.82 -11.93
CA LYS A 107 4.57 11.33 -13.25
C LYS A 107 3.60 12.46 -13.61
N THR A 108 4.04 13.71 -13.50
CA THR A 108 3.30 14.84 -14.05
C THR A 108 3.16 14.59 -15.55
N ALA A 109 1.94 14.39 -16.03
CA ALA A 109 1.69 14.30 -17.47
C ALA A 109 2.26 15.58 -18.11
N SER A 110 3.20 15.40 -19.03
CA SER A 110 3.80 16.51 -19.77
C SER A 110 2.68 17.32 -20.43
N ARG A 111 2.39 18.51 -19.88
CA ARG A 111 1.49 19.49 -20.52
C ARG A 111 2.18 19.92 -21.81
N ARG A 112 1.89 19.26 -22.93
CA ARG A 112 2.19 19.78 -24.26
C ARG A 112 1.45 21.12 -24.41
N ARG A 113 2.17 22.23 -24.22
CA ARG A 113 1.70 23.56 -24.62
C ARG A 113 1.55 23.57 -26.13
N ILE A 114 0.33 23.37 -26.63
CA ILE A 114 -0.01 23.70 -28.02
C ILE A 114 -0.02 25.23 -28.10
N ARG A 115 1.05 25.83 -28.65
CA ARG A 115 1.01 27.23 -29.09
C ARG A 115 0.08 27.30 -30.30
N ARG A 116 -1.17 27.75 -30.12
CA ARG A 116 -2.00 28.21 -31.25
C ARG A 116 -1.32 29.46 -31.84
N LYS A 117 -0.82 29.35 -33.07
CA LYS A 117 -0.51 30.52 -33.90
C LYS A 117 -1.81 31.28 -34.14
N ILE A 118 -1.82 32.55 -33.77
CA ILE A 118 -2.81 33.53 -34.22
C ILE A 118 -2.52 33.74 -35.71
N LEU A 119 -3.47 33.41 -36.59
CA LEU A 119 -3.55 34.02 -37.91
C LEU A 119 -4.59 35.12 -37.78
N GLN A 120 -4.11 36.36 -37.79
CA GLN A 120 -4.88 37.48 -38.31
C GLN A 120 -4.74 37.42 -39.82
N GLU A 121 -5.88 37.45 -40.52
CA GLU A 121 -6.11 38.17 -41.78
C GLU A 121 -7.61 38.46 -41.85
#